data_AF-A0A7C2F9S5-F1
#
_entry.id   AF-A0A7C2F9S5-F1
#
_cell.length_a   1.000
_cell.length_b   1.000
_cell.length_c   1.000
_cell.angle_alpha   90.00
_cell.angle_beta   90.00
_cell.angle_gamma   90.00
#
_symmetry.space_group_name_H-M   'P 1'
#
loop_
_entity.id
_entity.type
_entity.pdbx_description
1 polymer ?
#
loop_
_entity_poly.entity_id
_entity_poly.type
_entity_poly.pdbx_seq_one_letter_code
_entity_poly.pdbx_strand_id
1 'polypeptide(L)'
;HRLDLISLAAGVPHYLSIDENPPATLALVRALEPILGFRVPEGDLPERALAFIERVNEASRGDDQVGTYVRTLEDQYEADDEDDEGTDFEEPGDSDLPSADDILKDVEDFLRGTGDR
;
A
#
# COMPACT_ATOMS: atom_id res chain seq x y z
N HIS A 1 -10.54 -30.38 -3.91
CA HIS A 1 -10.99 -29.33 -2.97
C HIS A 1 -10.20 -28.07 -3.27
N ARG A 2 -10.87 -26.94 -3.52
CA ARG A 2 -10.23 -25.63 -3.68
C ARG A 2 -10.10 -25.03 -2.28
N LEU A 3 -8.88 -24.71 -1.86
CA LEU A 3 -8.64 -23.96 -0.63
C LEU A 3 -8.67 -22.47 -0.98
N ASP A 4 -9.29 -21.67 -0.13
CA ASP A 4 -9.23 -20.22 -0.25
C ASP A 4 -7.85 -19.75 0.24
N LEU A 5 -7.21 -18.87 -0.54
CA LEU A 5 -5.85 -18.40 -0.32
C LEU A 5 -5.83 -16.88 -0.34
N ILE A 6 -5.19 -16.29 0.66
CA ILE A 6 -4.92 -14.87 0.77
C ILE A 6 -3.41 -14.71 0.95
N SER A 7 -2.83 -13.73 0.25
CA SER A 7 -1.43 -13.32 0.42
C SER A 7 -1.40 -11.87 0.87
N LEU A 8 -0.56 -11.57 1.85
CA LEU A 8 -0.34 -10.21 2.37
C LEU A 8 1.14 -9.87 2.22
N ALA A 9 1.43 -8.61 1.91
CA ALA A 9 2.79 -8.08 1.82
C ALA A 9 2.83 -6.70 2.48
N ALA A 10 3.97 -6.38 3.10
CA ALA A 10 4.25 -5.05 3.64
C ALA A 10 5.38 -4.41 2.85
N GLY A 11 5.17 -3.17 2.42
CA GLY A 11 6.22 -2.38 1.78
C GLY A 11 7.33 -2.06 2.78
N VAL A 12 8.58 -2.37 2.42
CA VAL A 12 9.75 -2.00 3.21
C VAL A 12 10.68 -1.20 2.31
N PRO A 13 11.10 0.01 2.72
CA PRO A 13 12.07 0.78 1.95
C PRO A 13 13.36 -0.02 1.72
N HIS A 14 13.86 -0.04 0.49
CA HIS A 14 15.02 -0.86 0.12
C HIS A 14 16.31 -0.49 0.88
N TYR A 15 16.44 0.76 1.33
CA TYR A 15 17.55 1.21 2.17
C TYR A 15 17.48 0.65 3.60
N LEU A 16 16.32 0.16 4.04
CA LEU A 16 16.13 -0.59 5.28
C LEU A 16 16.34 -2.10 5.01
N SER A 17 17.53 -2.45 4.53
CA SER A 17 17.95 -3.85 4.40
C SER A 17 18.37 -4.40 5.77
N ILE A 18 17.39 -4.69 6.64
CA ILE A 18 17.60 -5.19 8.00
C ILE A 18 16.86 -6.51 8.17
N ASP A 19 17.50 -7.51 8.77
CA ASP A 19 16.97 -8.88 8.94
C ASP A 19 15.66 -8.95 9.73
N GLU A 20 15.38 -7.94 10.58
CA GLU A 20 14.14 -7.82 11.34
C GLU A 20 13.50 -6.44 11.13
N ASN A 21 12.24 -6.42 10.68
CA ASN A 21 11.42 -5.22 10.54
C ASN A 21 10.13 -5.33 11.38
N PRO A 22 10.16 -4.93 12.67
CA PRO A 22 8.99 -4.95 13.53
C PRO A 22 7.82 -4.12 13.01
N PRO A 23 8.01 -2.91 12.43
CA PRO A 23 6.92 -2.16 11.81
C PRO A 23 6.17 -2.95 10.71
N ALA A 24 6.90 -3.56 9.79
CA ALA A 24 6.31 -4.39 8.73
C ALA A 24 5.56 -5.60 9.29
N THR A 25 6.13 -6.25 10.31
CA THR A 25 5.48 -7.37 11.00
C THR A 25 4.17 -6.92 11.66
N LEU A 26 4.18 -5.78 12.35
CA LEU A 26 3.00 -5.22 13.02
C LEU A 26 1.91 -4.84 12.01
N ALA A 27 2.29 -4.26 10.87
CA ALA A 27 1.37 -3.94 9.79
C ALA A 27 0.68 -5.20 9.24
N LEU A 28 1.43 -6.28 9.00
CA LEU A 28 0.86 -7.55 8.53
C LEU A 28 -0.08 -8.19 9.57
N VAL A 29 0.28 -8.15 10.85
CA VAL A 29 -0.58 -8.65 11.93
C VAL A 29 -1.91 -7.90 11.95
N ARG A 30 -1.86 -6.57 11.85
CA ARG A 30 -3.06 -5.72 11.82
C ARG A 30 -3.90 -5.91 10.55
N ALA A 31 -3.26 -6.08 9.40
CA ALA A 31 -3.94 -6.39 8.14
C ALA A 31 -4.65 -7.77 8.17
N LEU A 32 -4.16 -8.69 9.00
CA LEU A 32 -4.77 -10.01 9.18
C LEU A 32 -6.01 -9.99 10.09
N GLU A 33 -6.10 -9.06 11.05
CA GLU A 33 -7.24 -8.96 11.98
C GLU A 33 -8.63 -8.87 11.30
N PRO A 34 -8.86 -8.01 10.27
CA PRO A 34 -10.17 -7.95 9.60
C PRO A 34 -10.49 -9.23 8.82
N ILE A 35 -9.47 -9.96 8.34
CA ILE A 35 -9.64 -11.25 7.65
C ILE A 35 -10.04 -12.34 8.63
N LEU A 36 -9.43 -12.34 9.82
CA LEU A 36 -9.71 -13.33 10.87
C LEU A 36 -10.98 -13.00 11.67
N GLY A 37 -11.40 -11.73 11.69
CA GLY A 37 -12.54 -11.26 12.46
C GLY A 37 -12.29 -11.13 13.96
N PHE A 38 -11.03 -11.16 14.40
CA PHE A 38 -10.65 -10.95 15.80
C PHE A 38 -9.30 -10.24 15.94
N ARG A 39 -9.11 -9.60 17.10
CA ARG A 39 -7.85 -8.93 17.45
C ARG A 39 -6.75 -9.95 17.76
N VAL A 40 -5.61 -9.80 17.11
CA VAL A 40 -4.43 -10.63 17.37
C VAL A 40 -3.62 -9.99 18.51
N PRO A 41 -3.24 -10.72 19.56
CA PRO A 41 -2.38 -10.17 20.61
C PRO A 41 -1.03 -9.71 20.05
N GLU A 42 -0.77 -8.40 20.07
CA GLU A 42 0.44 -7.81 19.49
C GLU A 42 1.67 -7.94 20.39
N GLY A 43 1.51 -8.25 21.68
CA GLY A 43 2.63 -8.41 22.61
C GLY A 43 3.46 -7.13 22.74
N ASP A 44 4.78 -7.24 22.60
CA ASP A 44 5.74 -6.12 22.64
C ASP A 44 6.06 -5.55 21.24
N LEU A 45 5.34 -6.01 20.21
CA LEU A 45 5.59 -5.64 18.83
C LEU A 45 5.39 -4.13 18.56
N PRO A 46 4.38 -3.45 19.15
CA PRO A 46 4.25 -1.99 19.04
C PRO A 46 5.45 -1.24 19.61
N GLU A 47 5.95 -1.62 20.79
CA GLU A 47 7.10 -1.02 21.42
C GLU A 47 8.37 -1.24 20.59
N ARG A 48 8.54 -2.45 20.04
CA ARG A 48 9.66 -2.78 19.14
C ARG A 48 9.60 -1.99 17.83
N ALA A 49 8.40 -1.74 17.30
CA ALA A 49 8.20 -0.93 16.10
C ALA A 49 8.59 0.54 16.35
N LEU A 50 8.15 1.11 17.47
CA LEU A 50 8.53 2.47 17.88
C LEU A 50 10.05 2.61 18.06
N ALA A 51 10.66 1.70 18.84
CA ALA A 51 12.11 1.72 19.06
C ALA A 51 12.92 1.48 17.78
N PHE A 52 12.36 0.78 16.79
CA PHE A 52 12.97 0.64 15.48
C PHE A 52 12.95 1.96 14.71
N ILE A 53 11.80 2.64 14.64
CA ILE A 53 11.64 3.91 13.92
C ILE A 53 12.56 4.97 14.51
N GLU A 54 12.66 5.05 15.84
CA GLU A 54 13.57 5.98 16.51
C GLU A 54 15.04 5.74 16.12
N ARG A 55 15.48 4.47 16.08
CA ARG A 55 16.85 4.11 15.65
C ARG A 55 17.10 4.47 14.19
N VAL A 56 16.13 4.23 13.31
CA VAL A 56 16.22 4.58 11.88
C VAL A 56 16.33 6.09 11.71
N ASN A 57 15.48 6.85 12.42
CA ASN A 57 15.51 8.31 12.38
C ASN A 57 16.82 8.87 12.91
N GLU A 58 17.36 8.31 13.99
CA GLU A 58 18.65 8.74 14.53
C GLU A 58 19.80 8.42 13.56
N ALA A 59 19.80 7.23 12.94
CA ALA A 59 20.78 6.88 11.92
C ALA A 59 20.69 7.78 10.68
N SER A 60 19.48 8.20 10.29
CA SER A 60 19.22 9.07 9.13
C SER A 60 19.65 10.53 9.36
N ARG A 61 19.63 11.03 10.61
CA ARG A 61 20.04 12.41 10.94
C ARG A 61 21.49 12.76 10.60
N GLY A 62 22.36 11.77 10.39
CA GLY A 62 23.74 11.97 9.97
C GLY A 62 23.94 12.10 8.46
N ASP A 63 22.90 11.92 7.64
CA ASP A 63 22.97 11.82 6.19
C ASP A 63 21.82 12.62 5.54
N ASP A 64 22.05 13.92 5.29
CA ASP A 64 21.07 14.90 4.79
C ASP A 64 20.38 14.46 3.47
N GLN A 65 20.99 13.53 2.72
CA GLN A 65 20.40 12.94 1.52
C GLN A 65 19.24 11.98 1.81
N VAL A 66 19.33 11.21 2.90
CA VAL A 66 18.31 10.22 3.28
C VAL A 66 17.06 10.92 3.80
N GLY A 67 17.22 11.96 4.62
CA GLY A 67 16.09 12.73 5.17
C GLY A 67 15.30 13.55 4.14
N THR A 68 15.88 13.87 2.98
CA THR A 68 15.15 14.50 1.87
C THR A 68 14.40 13.45 1.06
N TYR A 69 15.00 12.28 0.83
CA TYR A 69 14.41 11.18 0.08
C TYR A 69 13.24 10.51 0.82
N VAL A 70 13.33 10.34 2.15
CA VAL A 70 12.22 9.84 2.98
C VAL A 70 11.00 10.74 2.85
N ARG A 71 11.18 12.07 2.94
CA ARG A 71 10.11 13.05 2.77
C ARG A 71 9.43 12.95 1.41
N THR A 72 10.19 12.82 0.33
CA THR A 72 9.62 12.64 -1.01
C THR A 72 8.83 11.34 -1.15
N LEU A 73 9.22 10.27 -0.46
CA LEU A 73 8.47 9.01 -0.44
C LEU A 73 7.20 9.10 0.41
N GLU A 74 7.24 9.81 1.54
CA GLU A 74 6.07 10.09 2.39
C GLU A 74 5.05 10.95 1.63
N ASP A 75 5.49 12.03 0.99
CA ASP A 75 4.62 12.91 0.19
C ASP A 75 3.93 12.15 -0.96
N GLN A 76 4.62 11.19 -1.59
CA GLN A 76 4.04 10.35 -2.64
C GLN A 76 3.07 9.30 -2.10
N TYR A 77 3.32 8.76 -0.90
CA TYR A 77 2.43 7.76 -0.29
C TYR A 77 1.15 8.43 0.26
N GLU A 78 1.26 9.62 0.86
CA GLU A 78 0.10 10.43 1.27
C GLU A 78 -0.76 10.83 0.06
N ALA A 79 -0.14 11.20 -1.06
CA ALA A 79 -0.88 11.54 -2.29
C ALA A 79 -1.66 10.35 -2.88
N ASP A 80 -1.11 9.13 -2.82
CA ASP A 80 -1.80 7.91 -3.28
C ASP A 80 -2.92 7.47 -2.30
N ASP A 81 -2.77 7.72 -0.98
CA ASP A 81 -3.80 7.43 0.03
C ASP A 81 -4.97 8.44 -0.02
N GLU A 82 -4.73 9.71 -0.39
CA GLU A 82 -5.78 10.72 -0.59
C GLU A 82 -6.73 10.38 -1.77
N ASP A 83 -6.27 9.57 -2.73
CA ASP A 83 -7.09 9.08 -3.85
C ASP A 83 -8.00 7.88 -3.47
N ASP A 84 -7.80 7.24 -2.30
CA ASP A 84 -8.60 6.10 -1.79
C ASP A 84 -9.66 6.50 -0.73
N GLU A 85 -9.66 7.76 -0.26
CA GLU A 85 -10.75 8.31 0.58
C GLU A 85 -11.98 8.69 -0.27
N GLY A 86 -12.57 7.69 -0.93
CA GLY A 86 -13.74 7.85 -1.77
C GLY A 86 -14.87 6.89 -1.40
N THR A 87 -15.68 7.21 -0.37
CA THR A 87 -17.09 6.80 -0.38
C THR A 87 -18.01 7.84 0.26
N ASP A 88 -18.29 8.91 -0.49
CA ASP A 88 -19.67 9.43 -0.54
C ASP A 88 -20.17 9.21 -1.97
N PHE A 89 -21.15 8.32 -2.09
CA PHE A 89 -21.89 8.08 -3.32
C PHE A 89 -22.75 9.30 -3.62
N GLU A 90 -22.24 10.24 -4.41
CA GLU A 90 -23.08 11.16 -5.18
C GLU A 90 -23.00 10.75 -6.65
N GLU A 91 -24.10 10.23 -7.20
CA GLU A 91 -24.24 10.04 -8.65
C GLU A 91 -24.02 11.39 -9.36
N PRO A 92 -23.01 11.52 -10.25
CA PRO A 92 -22.95 12.67 -11.11
C PRO A 92 -23.89 12.41 -12.28
N GLY A 93 -25.04 13.07 -12.24
CA GLY A 93 -25.81 13.33 -13.45
C GLY A 93 -24.94 14.13 -14.42
N ASP A 94 -24.68 13.53 -15.58
CA ASP A 94 -24.22 14.17 -16.82
C ASP A 94 -22.79 14.74 -16.81
N SER A 95 -21.80 13.87 -16.58
CA SER A 95 -20.44 14.10 -17.09
C SER A 95 -20.25 13.35 -18.40
N ASP A 96 -19.88 14.06 -19.46
CA ASP A 96 -19.59 13.58 -20.84
C ASP A 96 -18.31 12.69 -20.90
N LEU A 97 -18.05 11.94 -19.84
CA LEU A 97 -16.98 10.96 -19.74
C LEU A 97 -17.54 9.60 -20.15
N PRO A 98 -16.85 8.88 -21.05
CA PRO A 98 -17.26 7.54 -21.43
C PRO A 98 -17.31 6.63 -20.20
N SER A 99 -18.29 5.74 -20.16
CA SER A 99 -18.45 4.83 -19.04
C SER A 99 -17.25 3.89 -18.94
N ALA A 100 -17.04 3.30 -17.75
CA ALA A 100 -15.99 2.30 -17.57
C ALA A 100 -16.14 1.12 -18.55
N ASP A 101 -17.38 0.79 -18.93
CA ASP A 101 -17.70 -0.25 -19.91
C ASP A 101 -17.26 0.13 -21.33
N ASP A 102 -17.38 1.41 -21.71
CA ASP A 102 -16.91 1.91 -23.01
C ASP A 102 -15.37 1.83 -23.11
N ILE A 103 -14.68 2.22 -22.02
CA ILE A 103 -13.22 2.13 -21.93
C ILE A 103 -12.76 0.67 -22.00
N LEU A 104 -13.47 -0.25 -21.33
CA LEU A 104 -13.12 -1.68 -21.32
C LEU A 104 -13.25 -2.30 -22.72
N LYS A 105 -14.30 -1.93 -23.44
CA LYS A 105 -14.55 -2.39 -24.81
C LYS A 105 -13.46 -1.95 -25.78
N ASP A 106 -12.97 -0.72 -25.67
CA ASP A 106 -11.87 -0.21 -26.51
C ASP A 106 -10.57 -0.99 -26.27
N VAL A 107 -10.29 -1.35 -25.02
CA VAL A 107 -9.13 -2.19 -24.66
C VAL A 107 -9.28 -3.61 -25.23
N GLU A 108 -10.47 -4.21 -25.16
CA GLU A 108 -10.73 -5.52 -25.75
C GLU A 108 -10.53 -5.52 -27.27
N ASP A 109 -11.00 -4.48 -27.97
CA ASP A 109 -10.84 -4.36 -29.42
C ASP A 109 -9.38 -4.12 -29.82
N PHE A 110 -8.62 -3.36 -29.04
CA PHE A 110 -7.18 -3.15 -29.24
C PHE A 110 -6.37 -4.45 -29.14
N LEU A 111 -6.66 -5.27 -28.13
CA LEU A 111 -6.00 -6.56 -27.92
C LEU A 111 -6.40 -7.58 -28.99
N ARG A 112 -7.66 -7.52 -29.45
CA ARG A 112 -8.16 -8.35 -30.56
C ARG A 112 -7.51 -7.99 -31.90
N GLY A 113 -7.22 -6.71 -32.13
CA GLY A 113 -6.57 -6.21 -33.35
C GLY A 113 -5.05 -6.46 -33.44
N THR A 114 -4.38 -6.76 -32.33
CA THR A 114 -2.93 -7.01 -32.29
C THR A 114 -2.58 -8.48 -32.60
N GLY A 115 -3.58 -9.36 -32.75
CA GLY A 115 -3.42 -10.79 -33.03
C GLY A 115 -3.34 -11.20 -34.50
N ASP A 116 -3.42 -10.27 -35.46
CA ASP A 116 -3.39 -10.58 -36.90
C ASP A 116 -2.35 -9.76 -37.67
N ARG A 117 -1.07 -9.88 -37.25
CA ARG A 117 0.10 -9.54 -38.06
C ARG A 117 1.25 -10.52 -37.84
#